data_AF-A0A8T4M951-F1
#
_entry.id   AF-A0A8T4M951-F1
#
_cell.length_a   1.000
_cell.length_b   1.000
_cell.length_c   1.000
_cell.angle_alpha   90.00
_cell.angle_beta   90.00
_cell.angle_gamma   90.00
#
_symmetry.space_group_name_H-M   'P 1'
#
loop_
_entity.id
_entity.type
_entity.pdbx_description
1 polymer ?
#
loop_
_entity_poly.entity_id
_entity_poly.type
_entity_poly.pdbx_seq_one_letter_code
_entity_poly.pdbx_strand_id
1 'polypeptide(L)' 'MKKIEVNHKSELKLKNIKGFLERTVTSFGTGSKVDCPKEFLGKKVILVILEDETHKD' A
#
# COMPACT_ATOMS: atom_id res chain seq x y z
N MET A 1 -4.34 -16.57 -3.53
CA MET A 1 -3.61 -15.32 -3.82
C MET A 1 -2.28 -15.69 -4.43
N LYS A 2 -1.88 -15.01 -5.52
CA LYS A 2 -0.51 -15.14 -6.05
C LYS A 2 0.46 -14.62 -4.98
N LYS A 3 1.66 -15.19 -4.90
CA LYS A 3 2.71 -14.71 -4.00
C LYS A 3 3.05 -13.27 -4.38
N ILE A 4 2.91 -12.34 -3.45
CA ILE A 4 3.32 -10.94 -3.65
C ILE A 4 4.82 -10.88 -3.38
N GLU A 5 5.58 -10.38 -4.33
CA GLU A 5 7.02 -10.22 -4.19
C GLU A 5 7.32 -8.92 -3.44
N VAL A 6 8.06 -9.03 -2.34
CA VAL A 6 8.47 -7.89 -1.52
C VAL A 6 9.87 -7.46 -1.96
N ASN A 7 9.97 -6.28 -2.54
CA ASN A 7 11.25 -5.68 -2.90
C ASN A 7 11.89 -5.02 -1.68
N HIS A 8 12.84 -5.68 -1.04
CA HIS A 8 13.55 -5.14 0.12
C HIS A 8 14.46 -3.97 -0.29
N LYS A 9 14.13 -2.76 0.16
CA LYS A 9 14.91 -1.52 -0.03
C LYS A 9 14.89 -0.71 1.26
N SER A 10 15.98 0.01 1.52
CA SER A 10 16.08 0.95 2.65
C SER A 10 15.47 2.32 2.36
N GLU A 11 15.29 2.66 1.07
CA GLU A 11 14.76 3.94 0.61
C GLU A 11 13.78 3.71 -0.54
N LEU A 12 12.71 4.50 -0.58
CA LEU A 12 11.73 4.54 -1.66
C LEU A 12 11.55 5.99 -2.12
N LYS A 13 11.72 6.25 -3.42
CA LYS A 13 11.45 7.56 -4.04
C LYS A 13 10.23 7.45 -4.94
N LEU A 14 9.21 8.27 -4.68
CA LEU A 14 7.95 8.27 -5.41
C LEU A 14 7.71 9.65 -6.05
N LYS A 15 7.07 9.66 -7.21
CA LYS A 15 6.58 10.86 -7.91
C LYS A 15 5.09 10.68 -8.19
N ASN A 16 4.39 11.78 -8.52
CA ASN A 16 2.97 11.77 -8.86
C ASN A 16 2.09 11.15 -7.75
N ILE A 17 2.28 11.62 -6.52
CA ILE A 17 1.56 11.12 -5.34
C ILE A 17 0.26 11.93 -5.19
N LYS A 18 -0.89 11.23 -5.16
CA LYS A 18 -2.19 11.80 -4.77
C LYS A 18 -2.25 12.08 -3.27
N GLY A 19 -1.72 11.14 -2.50
CA GLY A 19 -1.70 11.19 -1.05
C GLY A 19 -1.15 9.91 -0.45
N PHE A 20 -1.12 9.83 0.87
CA PHE A 20 -0.70 8.63 1.60
C PHE A 20 -1.49 8.45 2.89
N LEU A 21 -1.52 7.22 3.39
CA LEU A 21 -2.20 6.81 4.61
C LEU A 21 -1.23 6.03 5.48
N GLU A 22 -1.18 6.37 6.75
CA GLU A 22 -0.46 5.60 7.76
C GLU A 22 -1.44 4.72 8.52
N ARG A 23 -1.25 3.40 8.49
CA ARG A 23 -2.18 2.42 9.08
C ARG A 23 -1.46 1.22 9.67
N THR A 24 -2.17 0.45 10.47
CA THR A 24 -1.74 -0.86 10.96
C THR A 24 -2.43 -1.96 10.15
N VAL A 25 -1.68 -2.98 9.75
CA VAL A 25 -2.24 -4.12 8.99
C VAL A 25 -3.12 -4.97 9.91
N THR A 26 -4.40 -5.10 9.55
CA THR A 26 -5.38 -5.96 10.24
C THR A 26 -5.89 -7.06 9.30
N SER A 27 -6.32 -8.20 9.86
CA SER A 27 -6.84 -9.32 9.06
C SER A 27 -8.25 -9.09 8.53
N PHE A 28 -8.98 -8.13 9.10
CA PHE A 28 -10.37 -7.80 8.77
C PHE A 28 -10.55 -6.29 8.70
N GLY A 29 -11.41 -5.83 7.80
CA GLY A 29 -11.77 -4.42 7.62
C GLY A 29 -13.02 -4.27 6.75
N THR A 30 -13.69 -3.12 6.88
CA THR A 30 -14.94 -2.77 6.18
C THR A 30 -14.70 -1.95 4.90
N GLY A 31 -13.46 -1.54 4.62
CA GLY A 31 -13.09 -0.75 3.45
C GLY A 31 -12.55 -1.57 2.28
N SER A 32 -12.19 -0.88 1.19
CA SER A 32 -11.48 -1.44 0.04
C SER A 32 -10.19 -2.13 0.49
N LYS A 33 -9.96 -3.35 0.00
CA LYS A 33 -8.83 -4.19 0.43
C LYS A 33 -7.62 -3.95 -0.46
N VAL A 34 -6.47 -3.68 0.16
CA VAL A 34 -5.15 -3.75 -0.48
C VAL A 34 -4.48 -5.03 0.00
N ASP A 35 -3.96 -5.84 -0.92
CA ASP A 35 -3.31 -7.08 -0.53
C ASP A 35 -1.98 -6.78 0.19
N CYS A 36 -1.84 -7.31 1.40
CA CYS A 36 -0.62 -7.24 2.19
C CYS A 36 -0.24 -8.66 2.65
N PRO A 37 1.02 -9.10 2.46
CA PRO A 37 1.46 -10.41 2.95
C PRO A 37 1.19 -10.59 4.45
N LYS A 38 0.70 -11.76 4.84
CA LYS A 38 0.31 -12.06 6.23
C LYS A 38 1.45 -11.91 7.23
N GLU A 39 2.70 -12.03 6.78
CA GLU A 39 3.91 -11.80 7.59
C GLU A 39 4.03 -10.37 8.15
N PHE A 40 3.28 -9.41 7.60
CA PHE A 40 3.24 -8.03 8.08
C PHE A 40 2.02 -7.70 8.95
N LEU A 41 1.21 -8.69 9.37
CA LEU A 41 0.11 -8.45 10.30
C LEU A 41 0.58 -7.76 11.59
N GLY A 42 -0.17 -6.75 12.04
CA GLY A 42 0.16 -5.95 13.21
C GLY A 42 1.32 -4.96 13.01
N LYS A 43 1.94 -4.92 11.82
CA LYS A 43 2.97 -3.92 11.50
C LYS A 43 2.32 -2.62 11.05
N LYS A 44 3.03 -1.52 11.34
CA LYS A 44 2.73 -0.19 10.81
C LYS A 44 3.18 -0.12 9.36
N VAL A 45 2.32 0.38 8.48
CA VAL A 45 2.58 0.52 7.04
C VAL A 45 2.16 1.91 6.56
N ILE A 46 2.79 2.33 5.46
CA ILE A 46 2.39 3.51 4.70
C ILE A 46 1.83 3.00 3.38
N LEU A 47 0.57 3.34 3.09
CA LEU A 47 -0.06 3.11 1.80
C LEU A 47 0.01 4.42 1.01
N VAL A 48 0.65 4.40 -0.16
CA VAL A 48 0.75 5.58 -1.03
C VAL A 48 -0.21 5.41 -2.20
N ILE A 49 -1.02 6.45 -2.44
CA ILE A 49 -1.94 6.54 -3.56
C ILE A 49 -1.24 7.39 -4.63
N LEU A 50 -1.03 6.80 -5.80
CA LEU A 50 -0.47 7.52 -6.94
C LEU A 50 -1.60 8.18 -7.73
N GLU A 51 -1.29 9.28 -8.42
CA GLU A 51 -2.22 9.81 -9.40
C GLU A 51 -2.25 8.94 -10.64
N ASP A 52 -3.46 8.54 -11.04
CA ASP A 52 -3.68 7.92 -12.33
C ASP A 52 -3.47 8.98 -13.41
N GLU A 53 -2.55 8.72 -14.35
CA GLU A 53 -2.38 9.56 -15.53
C GLU A 53 -3.59 9.51 -16.49
N THR A 54 -4.61 8.68 -16.20
CA THR A 54 -5.70 8.34 -17.14
C THR A 54 -7.08 8.87 -16.78
N HIS A 55 -7.28 9.58 -15.67
CA HIS A 55 -8.53 10.30 -15.42
C HIS A 55 -8.29 11.76 -15.06
N LYS A 56 -8.19 12.59 -16.11
CA LYS A 56 -8.55 14.01 -16.03
C LYS A 56 -10.08 14.08 -16.10
N ASP A 57 -10.71 14.46 -14.99
CA ASP A 57 -12.09 14.94 -15.00
C ASP A 57 -12.24 16.21 -15.87
#